data_AF-A0A3C8C800-F1
#
_entry.id   AF-A0A3C8C800-F1
#
_cell.length_a   1.000
_cell.length_b   1.000
_cell.length_c   1.000
_cell.angle_alpha   90.00
_cell.angle_beta   90.00
_cell.angle_gamma   90.00
#
_symmetry.space_group_name_H-M   'P 1'
#
loop_
_entity.id
_entity.type
_entity.pdbx_description
1 polymer ?
#
loop_
_entity_poly.entity_id
_entity_poly.type
_entity_poly.pdbx_seq_one_letter_code
_entity_poly.pdbx_strand_id
1 'polypeptide(L)'
;MFADFMGSYQKILTSSGDKIPDKKTLNAFNDFFCVATNDYWANHYTPDGKTLSQCQQLVGSARSREIIINIGLPIGLIFARAGKFKNLETGLNALFQTGKSASDNKLLRFMKHYIFGNQEEMLQVLRSEKQIQGLMQIYQDFCAQNQNNCLHCPFPDVVK
;
A
#
# COMPACT_ATOMS: atom_id res chain seq x y z
N MET A 1 9.06 -1.69 18.40
CA MET A 1 8.60 -1.87 17.00
C MET A 1 7.80 -0.66 16.48
N PHE A 2 6.62 -0.33 17.02
CA PHE A 2 5.84 0.80 16.49
C PHE A 2 6.49 2.18 16.76
N ALA A 3 7.07 2.40 17.95
CA ALA A 3 7.83 3.61 18.23
C ALA A 3 9.07 3.75 17.31
N ASP A 4 9.75 2.64 17.04
CA ASP A 4 10.90 2.60 16.12
C ASP A 4 10.48 2.88 14.68
N PHE A 5 9.32 2.36 14.26
CA PHE A 5 8.70 2.68 12.98
C PHE A 5 8.45 4.18 12.88
N MET A 6 7.77 4.77 13.88
CA MET A 6 7.49 6.20 13.91
C MET A 6 8.76 7.06 13.95
N GLY A 7 9.80 6.62 14.66
CA GLY A 7 11.11 7.29 14.68
C GLY A 7 11.83 7.23 13.32
N SER A 8 11.84 6.07 12.67
CA SER A 8 12.37 5.92 11.31
C SER A 8 11.61 6.81 10.32
N TYR A 9 10.30 6.88 10.48
CA TYR A 9 9.40 7.66 9.65
C TYR A 9 9.66 9.15 9.78
N GLN A 10 9.69 9.67 11.01
CA GLN A 10 10.06 11.06 11.28
C GLN A 10 11.43 11.41 10.71
N LYS A 11 12.42 10.52 10.85
CA LYS A 11 13.77 10.76 10.32
C LYS A 11 13.76 10.94 8.81
N ILE A 12 13.09 10.04 8.07
CA ILE A 12 12.97 10.08 6.61
C ILE A 12 12.33 11.40 6.15
N LEU A 13 11.31 11.86 6.87
CA LEU A 13 10.51 13.02 6.49
C LEU A 13 11.23 14.33 6.83
N THR A 14 11.90 14.41 7.98
CA THR A 14 12.73 15.55 8.38
C THR A 14 13.91 15.73 7.43
N SER A 15 14.54 14.63 6.96
CA SER A 15 15.60 14.71 5.96
C SER A 15 15.12 15.14 4.57
N SER A 16 13.82 15.02 4.30
CA SER A 16 13.27 15.30 2.98
C SER A 16 12.75 16.72 2.82
N GLY A 17 12.46 17.46 3.91
CA GLY A 17 12.13 18.89 3.86
C GLY A 17 11.08 19.24 2.79
N ASP A 18 9.91 18.58 2.86
CA ASP A 18 8.80 18.65 1.88
C ASP A 18 9.07 18.03 0.49
N LYS A 19 10.24 17.44 0.25
CA LYS A 19 10.54 16.67 -0.98
C LYS A 19 10.22 15.18 -0.81
N ILE A 20 10.07 14.47 -1.92
CA ILE A 20 9.97 13.00 -1.92
C ILE A 20 11.37 12.44 -1.56
N PRO A 21 11.48 11.51 -0.59
CA PRO A 21 12.76 10.89 -0.25
C PRO A 21 13.40 10.19 -1.45
N ASP A 22 14.73 10.08 -1.45
CA ASP A 22 15.42 9.32 -2.49
C ASP A 22 15.02 7.83 -2.47
N LYS A 23 15.25 7.14 -3.58
CA LYS A 23 14.81 5.75 -3.76
C LYS A 23 15.38 4.78 -2.72
N LYS A 24 16.61 4.99 -2.25
CA LYS A 24 17.25 4.11 -1.24
C LYS A 24 16.54 4.27 0.10
N THR A 25 16.28 5.51 0.49
CA THR A 25 15.54 5.83 1.71
C THR A 25 14.11 5.29 1.65
N LEU A 26 13.44 5.43 0.51
CA LEU A 26 12.10 4.88 0.30
C LEU A 26 12.07 3.34 0.36
N ASN A 27 13.08 2.68 -0.20
CA ASN A 27 13.19 1.21 -0.13
C ASN A 27 13.42 0.74 1.30
N ALA A 28 14.36 1.36 2.04
CA ALA A 28 14.59 1.04 3.44
C ALA A 28 13.34 1.24 4.31
N PHE A 29 12.56 2.28 4.01
CA PHE A 29 11.26 2.49 4.62
C PHE A 29 10.28 1.36 4.28
N ASN A 30 10.13 1.03 2.99
CA ASN A 30 9.25 -0.03 2.53
C ASN A 30 9.64 -1.41 3.09
N ASP A 31 10.91 -1.63 3.40
CA ASP A 31 11.43 -2.88 3.95
C ASP A 31 11.44 -2.91 5.50
N PHE A 32 10.90 -1.89 6.17
CA PHE A 32 10.93 -1.79 7.64
C PHE A 32 10.32 -3.01 8.34
N PHE A 33 9.23 -3.56 7.82
CA PHE A 33 8.58 -4.75 8.36
C PHE A 33 9.06 -6.05 7.72
N CYS A 34 10.12 -6.03 6.92
CA CYS A 34 10.71 -7.26 6.40
C CYS A 34 11.27 -8.10 7.56
N VAL A 35 10.91 -9.37 7.57
CA VAL A 35 11.37 -10.32 8.58
C VAL A 35 12.10 -11.44 7.86
N ALA A 36 13.42 -11.47 8.02
CA ALA A 36 14.23 -12.58 7.56
C ALA A 36 14.00 -13.79 8.47
N THR A 37 14.09 -14.98 7.89
CA THR A 37 14.30 -16.22 8.63
C THR A 37 15.64 -16.82 8.21
N ASN A 38 16.30 -17.47 9.15
CA ASN A 38 17.53 -18.22 8.96
C ASN A 38 17.37 -19.69 9.38
N ASP A 39 16.15 -20.13 9.65
CA ASP A 39 15.84 -21.50 10.08
C ASP A 39 15.44 -22.39 8.89
N TYR A 40 14.90 -23.57 9.20
CA TYR A 40 14.39 -24.51 8.21
C TYR A 40 13.46 -23.85 7.17
N TRP A 41 12.59 -22.94 7.61
CA TRP A 41 11.59 -22.27 6.78
C TRP A 41 12.18 -21.18 5.88
N ALA A 42 13.45 -20.81 6.06
CA ALA A 42 14.13 -19.93 5.14
C ALA A 42 14.20 -20.51 3.73
N ASN A 43 14.28 -21.84 3.60
CA ASN A 43 14.42 -22.49 2.30
C ASN A 43 13.34 -23.56 2.04
N HIS A 44 12.27 -23.62 2.82
CA HIS A 44 11.23 -24.64 2.67
C HIS A 44 9.84 -24.04 2.84
N TYR A 45 8.87 -24.47 2.01
CA TYR A 45 7.46 -24.10 2.17
C TYR A 45 6.63 -25.16 2.91
N THR A 46 7.13 -26.40 2.98
CA THR A 46 6.44 -27.54 3.59
C THR A 46 7.45 -28.41 4.34
N PRO A 47 7.05 -29.08 5.43
CA PRO A 47 7.91 -30.06 6.09
C PRO A 47 8.39 -31.12 5.09
N ASP A 48 9.68 -31.45 5.14
CA ASP A 48 10.39 -32.37 4.25
C ASP A 48 10.27 -32.08 2.75
N GLY A 49 9.88 -30.85 2.40
CA GLY A 49 9.74 -30.41 1.01
C GLY A 49 11.08 -30.15 0.32
N LYS A 50 11.01 -29.80 -0.97
CA LYS A 50 12.20 -29.39 -1.73
C LYS A 50 12.74 -28.06 -1.19
N THR A 51 14.06 -27.99 -1.04
CA THR A 51 14.77 -26.76 -0.72
C THR A 51 14.65 -25.76 -1.88
N LEU A 52 14.38 -24.50 -1.55
CA LEU A 52 14.28 -23.40 -2.50
C LEU A 52 15.68 -22.95 -2.94
N SER A 53 15.77 -22.43 -4.16
CA SER A 53 17.02 -21.89 -4.71
C SER A 53 17.45 -20.56 -4.07
N GLN A 54 16.52 -19.88 -3.39
CA GLN A 54 16.75 -18.60 -2.70
C GLN A 54 16.04 -18.59 -1.35
N CYS A 55 16.75 -18.14 -0.31
CA CYS A 55 16.17 -17.91 1.00
C CYS A 55 14.98 -16.93 0.90
N GLN A 56 13.86 -17.33 1.47
CA GLN A 56 12.66 -16.51 1.56
C GLN A 56 12.65 -15.74 2.88
N GLN A 57 11.96 -14.60 2.86
CA GLN A 57 11.64 -13.84 4.06
C GLN A 57 10.27 -14.28 4.58
N LEU A 58 10.10 -14.36 5.91
CA LEU A 58 8.79 -14.56 6.54
C LEU A 58 7.83 -13.42 6.18
N VAL A 59 8.37 -12.20 6.14
CA VAL A 59 7.69 -11.03 5.59
C VAL A 59 8.62 -10.42 4.56
N GLY A 60 8.24 -10.55 3.28
CA GLY A 60 8.98 -9.95 2.17
C GLY A 60 8.63 -8.49 1.94
N SER A 61 9.42 -7.81 1.09
CA SER A 61 9.24 -6.39 0.74
C SER A 61 7.83 -6.04 0.28
N ALA A 62 7.20 -6.88 -0.56
CA ALA A 62 5.83 -6.67 -1.02
C ALA A 62 4.83 -6.60 0.17
N ARG A 63 4.93 -7.54 1.12
CA ARG A 63 4.05 -7.60 2.29
C ARG A 63 4.35 -6.48 3.28
N SER A 64 5.63 -6.18 3.51
CA SER A 64 6.05 -5.04 4.34
C SER A 64 5.48 -3.73 3.81
N ARG A 65 5.52 -3.53 2.49
CA ARG A 65 4.95 -2.39 1.82
C ARG A 65 3.42 -2.30 1.95
N GLU A 66 2.70 -3.42 1.84
CA GLU A 66 1.26 -3.46 2.10
C GLU A 66 0.93 -3.04 3.54
N ILE A 67 1.70 -3.52 4.53
CA ILE A 67 1.53 -3.14 5.93
C ILE A 67 1.74 -1.63 6.08
N ILE A 68 2.75 -1.07 5.45
CA ILE A 68 3.03 0.37 5.49
C ILE A 68 1.88 1.17 4.89
N ILE A 69 1.38 0.80 3.71
CA ILE A 69 0.32 1.56 3.04
C ILE A 69 -1.00 1.46 3.81
N ASN A 70 -1.38 0.26 4.26
CA ASN A 70 -2.69 0.01 4.87
C ASN A 70 -2.74 0.33 6.37
N ILE A 71 -1.60 0.32 7.06
CA ILE A 71 -1.54 0.47 8.53
C ILE A 71 -0.61 1.61 8.91
N GLY A 72 0.67 1.55 8.50
CA GLY A 72 1.69 2.50 8.93
C GLY A 72 1.38 3.95 8.54
N LEU A 73 0.97 4.18 7.29
CA LEU A 73 0.66 5.48 6.73
C LEU A 73 -0.60 6.10 7.35
N PRO A 74 -1.76 5.40 7.47
CA PRO A 74 -2.93 5.91 8.19
C PRO A 74 -2.64 6.32 9.63
N ILE A 75 -1.94 5.47 10.39
CA ILE A 75 -1.58 5.81 11.78
C ILE A 75 -0.63 7.02 11.81
N GLY A 76 0.33 7.07 10.89
CA GLY A 76 1.23 8.20 10.75
C GLY A 76 0.51 9.52 10.47
N LEU A 77 -0.51 9.50 9.60
CA LEU A 77 -1.35 10.66 9.31
C LEU A 77 -2.18 11.09 10.52
N ILE A 78 -2.77 10.13 11.25
CA ILE A 78 -3.50 10.42 12.50
C ILE A 78 -2.56 11.08 13.51
N PHE A 79 -1.36 10.53 13.70
CA PHE A 79 -0.35 11.09 14.60
C PHE A 79 0.07 12.51 14.19
N ALA A 80 0.36 12.73 12.90
CA ALA A 80 0.74 14.03 12.38
C ALA A 80 -0.35 15.09 12.62
N ARG A 81 -1.61 14.74 12.38
CA ARG A 81 -2.76 15.63 12.59
C ARG A 81 -3.00 15.93 14.06
N ALA A 82 -2.97 14.92 14.92
CA ALA A 82 -3.13 15.07 16.37
C ALA A 82 -2.03 15.97 16.96
N GLY A 83 -0.78 15.80 16.51
CA GLY A 83 0.35 16.63 16.91
C GLY A 83 0.46 17.97 16.18
N LYS A 84 -0.42 18.26 15.21
CA LYS A 84 -0.38 19.44 14.33
C LYS A 84 0.95 19.60 13.57
N PHE A 85 1.60 18.49 13.27
CA PHE A 85 2.86 18.43 12.53
C PHE A 85 2.61 18.55 11.02
N LYS A 86 2.40 19.77 10.52
CA LYS A 86 2.04 20.03 9.12
C LYS A 86 3.03 19.44 8.12
N ASN A 87 4.33 19.64 8.32
CA ASN A 87 5.36 19.13 7.41
C ASN A 87 5.37 17.59 7.37
N LEU A 88 5.12 16.96 8.52
CA LEU A 88 4.99 15.52 8.61
C LEU A 88 3.80 15.06 7.75
N GLU A 89 2.61 15.62 7.99
CA GLU A 89 1.40 15.30 7.21
C GLU A 89 1.61 15.52 5.69
N THR A 90 2.24 16.62 5.28
CA THR A 90 2.55 16.92 3.87
C THR A 90 3.43 15.83 3.26
N GLY A 91 4.52 15.46 3.93
CA GLY A 91 5.41 14.40 3.45
C GLY A 91 4.73 13.04 3.36
N LEU A 92 3.82 12.73 4.30
CA LEU A 92 3.05 11.47 4.26
C LEU A 92 2.10 11.42 3.07
N ASN A 93 1.40 12.53 2.83
CA ASN A 93 0.54 12.66 1.67
C ASN A 93 1.33 12.56 0.36
N ALA A 94 2.55 13.10 0.30
CA ALA A 94 3.42 12.98 -0.87
C ALA A 94 3.87 11.51 -1.10
N LEU A 95 4.24 10.80 -0.03
CA LEU A 95 4.59 9.37 -0.09
C LEU A 95 3.42 8.52 -0.61
N PHE A 96 2.21 8.78 -0.12
CA PHE A 96 1.02 8.06 -0.57
C PHE A 96 0.73 8.30 -2.05
N GLN A 97 0.88 9.55 -2.51
CA GLN A 97 0.60 9.94 -3.89
C GLN A 97 1.60 9.37 -4.90
N THR A 98 2.83 9.11 -4.48
CA THR A 98 3.93 8.71 -5.37
C THR A 98 4.20 7.19 -5.36
N GLY A 99 3.52 6.45 -4.49
CA GLY A 99 3.62 5.00 -4.41
C GLY A 99 3.13 4.30 -5.70
N LYS A 100 4.03 3.61 -6.38
CA LYS A 100 3.70 2.75 -7.54
C LYS A 100 2.98 1.50 -7.08
N SER A 101 1.97 1.00 -7.79
CA SER A 101 1.27 -0.21 -7.32
C SER A 101 2.16 -1.46 -7.33
N ALA A 102 2.08 -2.28 -6.28
CA ALA A 102 2.49 -3.69 -6.28
C ALA A 102 1.35 -4.64 -5.80
N SER A 103 0.20 -4.08 -5.41
CA SER A 103 -0.91 -4.84 -4.85
C SER A 103 -1.71 -5.55 -5.94
N ASP A 104 -1.71 -6.88 -5.91
CA ASP A 104 -2.60 -7.73 -6.70
C ASP A 104 -3.28 -8.73 -5.78
N ASN A 105 -4.60 -8.59 -5.61
CA ASN A 105 -5.40 -9.50 -4.80
C ASN A 105 -6.68 -9.88 -5.54
N LYS A 106 -7.30 -11.00 -5.13
CA LYS A 106 -8.51 -11.53 -5.78
C LYS A 106 -9.64 -10.51 -5.86
N LEU A 107 -9.84 -9.74 -4.78
CA LEU A 107 -10.87 -8.71 -4.73
C LEU A 107 -10.55 -7.59 -5.74
N LEU A 108 -9.30 -7.15 -5.82
CA LEU A 108 -8.85 -6.13 -6.78
C LEU A 108 -9.04 -6.57 -8.22
N ARG A 109 -8.70 -7.82 -8.56
CA ARG A 109 -8.97 -8.38 -9.89
C ARG A 109 -10.47 -8.41 -10.18
N PHE A 110 -11.27 -8.86 -9.22
CA PHE A 110 -12.73 -8.84 -9.34
C PHE A 110 -13.26 -7.41 -9.56
N MET A 111 -12.90 -6.45 -8.71
CA MET A 111 -13.35 -5.05 -8.82
C MET A 111 -12.92 -4.41 -10.13
N LYS A 112 -11.70 -4.67 -10.58
CA LYS A 112 -11.19 -4.22 -11.87
C LYS A 112 -12.10 -4.65 -13.02
N HIS A 113 -12.43 -5.93 -13.10
CA HIS A 113 -13.33 -6.44 -14.12
C HIS A 113 -14.78 -6.02 -13.91
N TYR A 114 -15.24 -5.94 -12.66
CA TYR A 114 -16.61 -5.58 -12.33
C TYR A 114 -16.93 -4.13 -12.70
N ILE A 115 -16.00 -3.20 -12.44
CA ILE A 115 -16.20 -1.76 -12.66
C ILE A 115 -15.79 -1.35 -14.08
N PHE A 116 -14.70 -1.89 -14.61
CA PHE A 116 -14.16 -1.47 -15.92
C PHE A 116 -14.42 -2.49 -17.05
N GLY A 117 -15.07 -3.61 -16.75
CA GLY A 117 -15.30 -4.67 -17.73
C GLY A 117 -14.00 -5.24 -18.30
N ASN A 118 -13.99 -5.45 -19.62
CA ASN A 118 -12.84 -5.92 -20.39
C ASN A 118 -12.11 -4.78 -21.13
N GLN A 119 -12.30 -3.53 -20.72
CA GLN A 119 -11.61 -2.40 -21.33
C GLN A 119 -10.17 -2.32 -20.82
N GLU A 120 -9.24 -2.89 -21.60
CA GLU A 120 -7.81 -2.91 -21.27
C GLU A 120 -7.24 -1.52 -20.96
N GLU A 121 -7.68 -0.50 -21.69
CA GLU A 121 -7.25 0.89 -21.49
C GLU A 121 -7.55 1.37 -20.06
N MET A 122 -8.74 1.03 -19.53
CA MET A 122 -9.18 1.42 -18.19
C MET A 122 -8.45 0.63 -17.09
N LEU A 123 -8.15 -0.65 -17.34
CA LEU A 123 -7.33 -1.47 -16.45
C LEU A 123 -5.91 -0.90 -16.32
N GLN A 124 -5.39 -0.30 -17.39
CA GLN A 124 -4.10 0.37 -17.39
C GLN A 124 -4.08 1.72 -16.66
N VAL A 125 -5.23 2.30 -16.28
CA VAL A 125 -5.30 3.56 -15.52
C VAL A 125 -4.88 3.36 -14.07
N LEU A 126 -5.04 2.16 -13.51
CA LEU A 126 -4.74 1.83 -12.10
C LEU A 126 -3.24 1.55 -11.87
N ARG A 127 -2.40 2.58 -12.00
CA ARG A 127 -0.93 2.46 -11.91
C ARG A 127 -0.35 2.77 -10.53
N SER A 128 -1.13 3.42 -9.68
CA SER A 128 -0.70 3.87 -8.34
C SER A 128 -1.49 3.19 -7.22
N GLU A 129 -0.87 3.09 -6.05
CA GLU A 129 -1.53 2.58 -4.84
C GLU A 129 -2.73 3.45 -4.46
N LYS A 130 -2.62 4.78 -4.60
CA LYS A 130 -3.73 5.71 -4.35
C LYS A 130 -4.97 5.37 -5.18
N GLN A 131 -4.79 5.12 -6.48
CA GLN A 131 -5.91 4.77 -7.36
C GLN A 131 -6.54 3.44 -6.96
N ILE A 132 -5.72 2.45 -6.60
CA ILE A 132 -6.21 1.14 -6.15
C ILE A 132 -6.97 1.26 -4.84
N GLN A 133 -6.47 2.03 -3.87
CA GLN A 133 -7.16 2.31 -2.61
C GLN A 133 -8.48 3.06 -2.86
N GLY A 134 -8.48 4.03 -3.78
CA GLY A 134 -9.71 4.72 -4.20
C GLY A 134 -10.74 3.77 -4.80
N LEU A 135 -10.32 2.85 -5.67
CA LEU A 135 -11.20 1.83 -6.24
C LEU A 135 -11.78 0.91 -5.16
N MET A 136 -10.96 0.48 -4.20
CA MET A 136 -11.40 -0.33 -3.07
C MET A 136 -12.44 0.40 -2.23
N GLN A 137 -12.21 1.68 -1.95
CA GLN A 137 -13.15 2.52 -1.20
C GLN A 137 -14.50 2.63 -1.93
N ILE A 138 -14.48 2.90 -3.23
CA ILE A 138 -15.70 3.00 -4.06
C ILE A 138 -16.50 1.70 -4.03
N TYR A 139 -15.81 0.56 -4.16
CA TYR A 139 -16.47 -0.73 -4.09
C TYR A 139 -17.11 -0.96 -2.72
N GLN A 140 -16.42 -0.64 -1.63
CA GLN A 140 -16.92 -0.82 -0.27
C GLN A 140 -18.12 0.09 0.05
N ASP A 141 -18.04 1.35 -0.36
CA ASP A 141 -19.07 2.35 -0.05
C ASP A 141 -20.33 2.20 -0.91
N PHE A 142 -20.17 1.78 -2.17
CA PHE A 142 -21.27 1.77 -3.14
C PHE A 142 -21.60 0.37 -3.64
N CYS A 143 -20.63 -0.36 -4.20
CA CYS A 143 -20.91 -1.61 -4.92
C CYS A 143 -21.25 -2.80 -4.01
N ALA A 144 -20.68 -2.88 -2.81
CA ALA A 144 -20.82 -4.02 -1.91
C ALA A 144 -22.06 -3.96 -1.00
N GLN A 145 -22.64 -2.77 -0.82
CA GLN A 145 -23.67 -2.52 0.21
C GLN A 145 -25.08 -2.89 -0.25
N ASN A 146 -25.51 -2.49 -1.46
CA ASN A 146 -26.84 -2.78 -2.02
C ASN A 146 -26.93 -2.44 -3.53
N GLN A 147 -27.84 -3.08 -4.27
CA GLN A 147 -28.00 -2.91 -5.74
C GLN A 147 -28.29 -1.46 -6.17
N ASN A 148 -28.91 -0.64 -5.31
CA ASN A 148 -29.31 0.73 -5.65
C ASN A 148 -28.26 1.80 -5.30
N ASN A 149 -27.20 1.47 -4.54
CA ASN A 149 -26.20 2.46 -4.17
C ASN A 149 -25.35 2.94 -5.36
N CYS A 150 -25.35 2.20 -6.48
CA CYS A 150 -24.74 2.65 -7.72
C CYS A 150 -25.34 3.96 -8.23
N LEU A 151 -26.63 4.23 -7.99
CA LEU A 151 -27.29 5.49 -8.39
C LEU A 151 -26.75 6.72 -7.64
N HIS A 152 -26.09 6.50 -6.49
CA HIS A 152 -25.48 7.55 -5.67
C HIS A 152 -23.96 7.52 -5.75
N CYS A 153 -23.38 6.63 -6.56
CA CYS A 153 -21.95 6.54 -6.72
C CYS A 153 -21.47 7.70 -7.61
N PRO A 154 -20.54 8.55 -7.15
CA PRO A 154 -20.03 9.65 -7.98
C PRO A 154 -19.06 9.15 -9.06
N PHE A 155 -18.57 7.92 -8.94
CA PHE A 155 -17.49 7.38 -9.78
C PHE A 155 -17.74 7.48 -11.30
N PRO A 156 -18.94 7.14 -11.83
CA PRO A 156 -19.21 7.24 -13.26
C PRO A 156 -19.08 8.66 -13.82
N ASP A 157 -19.29 9.70 -13.00
CA ASP A 157 -19.17 11.09 -13.44
C ASP A 157 -17.71 11.57 -13.52
N VAL A 158 -16.80 10.92 -12.78
CA VAL A 158 -15.38 11.27 -12.70
C VAL A 158 -14.54 10.56 -13.75
N VAL A 159 -15.00 9.41 -14.24
CA VAL A 159 -14.29 8.55 -15.18
C VAL A 159 -14.99 8.65 -16.54
N LYS A 160 -14.56 9.63 -17.34
CA LYS A 160 -14.98 9.82 -18.74
C LYS A 160 -13.96 9.26 -19.70
#